data_AF-A0A3B8WPR9-F1
#
_entry.id   AF-A0A3B8WPR9-F1
#
_cell.length_a   1.000
_cell.length_b   1.000
_cell.length_c   1.000
_cell.angle_alpha   90.00
_cell.angle_beta   90.00
_cell.angle_gamma   90.00
#
_symmetry.space_group_name_H-M   'P 1'
#
loop_
_entity.id
_entity.type
_entity.pdbx_description
1 polymer ?
#
loop_
_entity_poly.entity_id
_entity_poly.type
_entity_poly.pdbx_seq_one_letter_code
_entity_poly.pdbx_strand_id
1 'polypeptide(L)'
;FHTFMGEKIKDWKSCRDLVKSIFENYRIPYLTISPTYSICPIHGYIAGEHFECPKCKAEKEKQLKQKIAQLEAEKAELTKK
;
A
#
# COMPACT_ATOMS: atom_id res chain seq x y z
N PHE A 1 14.38 19.60 12.46
CA PHE A 1 13.13 19.66 11.67
C PHE A 1 12.71 18.24 11.34
N HIS A 2 11.45 17.89 11.60
CA HIS A 2 10.93 16.52 11.40
C HIS A 2 9.85 16.55 10.32
N THR A 3 10.02 15.71 9.31
CA THR A 3 9.06 15.56 8.22
C THR A 3 8.54 14.14 8.16
N PHE A 4 7.22 14.00 8.24
CA PHE A 4 6.51 12.75 7.97
C PHE A 4 6.15 12.68 6.49
N MET A 5 6.49 11.57 5.84
CA MET A 5 6.12 11.33 4.45
C MET A 5 4.97 10.32 4.41
N GLY A 6 3.85 10.69 3.80
CA GLY A 6 2.69 9.80 3.66
C GLY A 6 2.94 8.56 2.80
N GLU A 7 4.07 8.50 2.08
CA GLU A 7 4.45 7.37 1.25
C GLU A 7 5.90 6.91 1.48
N LYS A 8 6.16 5.67 1.07
CA LYS A 8 7.51 5.10 1.03
C LYS A 8 8.40 5.86 0.04
N ILE A 9 9.64 6.09 0.43
CA ILE A 9 10.70 6.49 -0.51
C ILE A 9 11.00 5.32 -1.47
N LYS A 10 10.62 5.48 -2.74
CA LYS A 10 10.78 4.44 -3.77
C LYS A 10 12.23 4.31 -4.26
N ASP A 11 12.94 5.43 -4.37
CA ASP A 11 14.34 5.48 -4.81
C ASP A 11 15.19 6.31 -3.84
N TRP A 12 16.37 5.79 -3.49
CA TRP A 12 17.29 6.46 -2.57
C TRP A 12 17.85 7.77 -3.15
N LYS A 13 17.94 7.88 -4.48
CA LYS A 13 18.41 9.11 -5.14
C LYS A 13 17.45 10.27 -4.89
N SER A 14 16.13 10.01 -4.93
CA SER A 14 15.13 11.02 -4.61
C SER A 14 15.25 11.53 -3.17
N CYS A 15 15.55 10.64 -2.22
CA CYS A 15 15.84 11.04 -0.83
C CYS A 15 17.11 11.88 -0.74
N ARG A 16 18.19 11.45 -1.40
CA ARG A 16 19.46 12.20 -1.46
C ARG A 16 19.24 13.61 -1.99
N ASP A 17 18.52 13.75 -3.10
CA ASP A 17 18.31 15.04 -3.76
C ASP A 17 17.42 15.95 -2.91
N LEU A 18 16.41 15.39 -2.21
CA LEU A 18 15.61 16.12 -1.23
C LEU A 18 16.47 16.63 -0.07
N VAL A 19 17.28 15.76 0.55
CA VAL A 19 18.18 16.16 1.65
C VAL A 19 19.12 17.27 1.18
N LYS A 20 19.77 17.09 0.02
CA LYS A 20 20.67 18.08 -0.56
C LYS A 20 19.98 19.44 -0.73
N SER A 21 18.82 19.46 -1.38
CA SER A 21 18.03 20.68 -1.59
C SER A 21 17.67 21.38 -0.28
N ILE A 22 17.26 20.62 0.75
CA ILE A 22 16.89 21.20 2.05
C ILE A 22 18.08 21.90 2.71
N PHE A 23 19.24 21.24 2.78
CA PHE A 23 20.42 21.83 3.45
C PHE A 23 21.10 22.93 2.63
N GLU A 24 20.92 22.95 1.30
CA GLU A 24 21.39 24.06 0.45
C GLU A 24 20.56 25.34 0.66
N ASN A 25 19.25 25.19 0.86
CA ASN A 25 18.34 26.34 0.96
C ASN A 25 18.07 26.80 2.40
N TYR A 26 18.28 25.93 3.40
CA TYR A 26 17.94 26.20 4.79
C TYR A 26 19.06 25.80 5.75
N ARG A 27 19.39 26.66 6.72
CA ARG A 27 20.31 26.33 7.83
C ARG A 27 19.57 25.63 8.96
N ILE A 28 19.57 24.30 8.92
CA ILE A 28 18.98 23.44 9.95
C ILE A 28 20.06 22.49 10.48
N PRO A 29 20.19 22.28 11.80
CA PRO A 29 21.26 21.46 12.37
C PRO A 29 21.00 19.96 12.22
N TYR A 30 19.74 19.56 12.07
CA TYR A 30 19.35 18.16 11.84
C TYR A 30 18.00 18.06 11.11
N LEU A 31 17.90 17.02 10.30
CA LEU A 31 16.70 16.63 9.55
C LEU A 31 16.42 15.15 9.82
N THR A 32 15.15 14.82 10.07
CA THR A 32 14.69 13.43 10.10
C THR A 32 13.59 13.25 9.08
N ILE A 33 13.73 12.21 8.25
CA ILE A 33 12.75 11.82 7.25
C ILE A 33 12.18 10.47 7.66
N SER A 34 10.89 10.45 8.00
CA SER A 34 10.19 9.25 8.44
C SER A 34 9.12 8.86 7.42
N PRO A 35 9.38 7.85 6.57
CA PRO A 35 8.38 7.31 5.66
C PRO A 35 7.31 6.49 6.38
N THR A 36 6.08 6.56 5.91
CA THR A 36 4.96 5.77 6.44
C THR A 36 4.89 4.38 5.82
N TYR A 37 4.68 3.39 6.69
CA TYR A 37 4.40 2.00 6.32
C TYR A 37 3.23 1.47 7.13
N SER A 38 2.45 0.59 6.51
CA SER A 38 1.39 -0.17 7.16
C SER A 38 1.79 -1.64 7.25
N ILE A 39 1.41 -2.33 8.32
CA ILE A 39 1.79 -3.74 8.54
C ILE A 39 0.55 -4.61 8.37
N CYS A 40 0.65 -5.62 7.51
CA CYS A 40 -0.35 -6.67 7.38
C CYS A 40 0.20 -7.99 7.98
N PRO A 41 -0.57 -8.72 8.80
CA PRO A 41 -0.14 -10.02 9.34
C PRO A 41 0.18 -11.08 8.28
N ILE A 42 -0.36 -10.92 7.06
CA ILE A 42 -0.23 -11.90 5.97
C ILE A 42 0.85 -11.45 4.97
N HIS A 43 0.81 -10.18 4.53
CA HIS A 43 1.68 -9.68 3.47
C HIS A 43 2.88 -8.87 3.95
N GLY A 44 3.03 -8.67 5.27
CA GLY A 44 4.13 -7.93 5.88
C GLY A 44 4.03 -6.42 5.68
N TYR A 45 5.17 -5.76 5.45
CA TYR A 45 5.26 -4.31 5.28
C TYR A 45 4.66 -3.86 3.94
N ILE A 46 3.81 -2.84 4.01
CA ILE A 46 3.14 -2.20 2.89
C ILE A 46 3.54 -0.73 2.88
N ALA A 47 3.90 -0.23 1.71
CA ALA A 47 4.27 1.16 1.53
C ALA A 47 3.06 2.08 1.72
N GLY A 48 3.22 3.14 2.51
CA GLY A 48 2.18 4.15 2.72
C GLY A 48 1.18 3.80 3.82
N GLU A 49 0.22 4.70 3.98
CA GLU A 49 -0.86 4.60 4.96
C GLU A 49 -2.06 3.83 4.38
N HIS A 50 -2.36 2.68 4.97
CA HIS A 50 -3.44 1.80 4.56
C HIS A 50 -4.15 1.24 5.79
N PHE A 51 -5.40 1.66 6.00
CA PHE A 51 -6.29 1.11 7.05
C PHE A 51 -6.68 -0.34 6.77
N GLU A 52 -6.76 -0.73 5.50
CA GLU A 52 -7.00 -2.10 5.06
C GLU A 52 -5.89 -2.54 4.10
N CYS A 53 -5.41 -3.78 4.24
CA CYS A 53 -4.38 -4.30 3.35
C CYS A 53 -4.91 -4.39 1.90
N PRO A 54 -4.31 -3.66 0.92
CA PRO A 54 -4.77 -3.66 -0.46
C PRO A 54 -4.63 -5.05 -1.12
N LYS A 55 -3.64 -5.84 -0.72
CA LYS A 55 -3.43 -7.21 -1.21
C LYS A 55 -4.52 -8.16 -0.70
N CYS A 56 -4.79 -8.16 0.61
CA CYS A 56 -5.89 -8.96 1.19
C CYS A 56 -7.24 -8.63 0.54
N LYS A 57 -7.48 -7.34 0.28
CA LYS A 57 -8.73 -6.90 -0.36
C LYS A 57 -8.86 -7.46 -1.78
N ALA A 58 -7.80 -7.36 -2.58
CA ALA A 58 -7.78 -7.91 -3.94
C ALA A 58 -7.95 -9.44 -3.96
N GLU A 59 -7.32 -10.16 -3.02
CA GLU A 59 -7.46 -11.61 -2.87
C GLU A 59 -8.92 -11.99 -2.54
N LYS A 60 -9.54 -11.32 -1.57
CA LYS A 60 -10.95 -11.54 -1.21
C LYS A 60 -11.89 -11.24 -2.38
N GLU A 61 -11.65 -10.16 -3.11
CA GLU A 61 -12.46 -9.81 -4.28
C GLU A 61 -12.38 -10.90 -5.36
N LYS A 62 -11.18 -11.43 -5.62
CA LYS A 62 -10.99 -12.53 -6.57
C LYS A 62 -11.73 -13.80 -6.12
N GLN A 63 -11.66 -14.15 -4.84
CA GLN A 63 -12.37 -15.30 -4.28
C GLN A 63 -13.90 -15.14 -4.40
N LEU A 64 -14.42 -13.95 -4.10
CA LEU A 64 -15.84 -13.65 -4.24
C LEU A 64 -16.30 -13.79 -5.69
N LYS A 65 -15.54 -13.26 -6.66
CA LYS A 65 -15.86 -13.40 -8.10
C LYS A 65 -15.90 -14.86 -8.54
N GLN A 66 -14.94 -15.67 -8.10
CA GLN A 66 -14.92 -17.11 -8.40
C GLN A 66 -16.15 -17.82 -7.81
N LYS A 67 -16.51 -17.49 -6.58
CA LYS A 67 -17.67 -18.08 -5.90
C LYS A 67 -18.99 -17.68 -6.56
N ILE A 68 -19.13 -16.42 -6.98
CA ILE A 68 -20.30 -15.94 -7.72
C ILE A 68 -20.45 -16.73 -9.02
N ALA A 69 -19.38 -16.87 -9.81
CA ALA A 69 -19.42 -17.62 -11.07
C ALA A 69 -19.82 -19.09 -10.85
N GLN A 70 -19.33 -19.72 -9.78
CA GLN A 70 -19.71 -21.09 -9.43
C GLN A 70 -21.20 -21.21 -9.07
N LEU A 71 -21.70 -20.29 -8.24
CA LEU A 71 -23.11 -20.28 -7.83
C LEU A 71 -24.05 -19.99 -8.99
N GLU A 72 -23.65 -19.14 -9.94
CA GLU A 72 -24.42 -18.88 -11.16
C GLU A 72 -24.52 -20.12 -12.05
N ALA A 73 -23.42 -20.87 -12.19
CA ALA A 73 -23.43 -22.14 -12.92
C ALA A 73 -24.34 -23.18 -12.25
N GLU A 74 -24.24 -23.33 -10.93
CA GLU A 74 -25.08 -24.25 -10.15
C GLU A 74 -26.57 -23.89 -10.25
N LYS A 75 -26.89 -22.59 -10.13
CA LYS A 75 -28.26 -22.09 -10.30
C LYS A 75 -28.80 -22.38 -11.70
N ALA A 76 -27.97 -22.23 -12.75
CA ALA A 76 -28.35 -22.51 -14.13
C ALA A 76 -28.60 -24.00 -14.38
N GLU A 77 -27.91 -24.89 -13.67
CA GLU A 77 -28.20 -26.34 -13.70
C GLU A 77 -29.50 -26.68 -12.97
N LEU A 78 -29.74 -26.06 -11.81
CA LEU A 78 -30.97 -26.28 -11.02
C LEU A 78 -32.24 -25.76 -11.71
N THR A 79 -32.15 -24.66 -12.48
CA THR A 79 -33.30 -24.12 -13.24
C THR A 79 -33.64 -24.90 -14.51
N LYS A 80 -32.79 -25.84 -14.92
CA LYS A 80 -33.05 -26.76 -16.04
C LYS A 80 -33.73 -28.07 -15.61
N LYS A 81 -33.80 -28.34 -14.30
CA LYS A 81 -34.55 -29.45 -13.70
C LYS A 81 -35.99 -29.01 -13.42
#